data_AF-A0A662JFG8-F1
#
_entry.id   AF-A0A662JFG8-F1
#
_cell.length_a   1.000
_cell.length_b   1.000
_cell.length_c   1.000
_cell.angle_alpha   90.00
_cell.angle_beta   90.00
_cell.angle_gamma   90.00
#
_symmetry.space_group_name_H-M   'P 1'
#
loop_
_entity.id
_entity.type
_entity.pdbx_description
1 polymer ?
#
loop_
_entity_poly.entity_id
_entity_poly.type
_entity_poly.pdbx_seq_one_letter_code
_entity_poly.pdbx_strand_id
1 'polypeptide(L)'
;MRGWCHIILVGASILANARRSGVIEFDLPALEEGLREGRIRRDDLFGDILRFVSSDPKKASAELNTCMDLVVDGYRRGLQQWVYLLHSDSKVGELCAEILKEFLESFSRERLDRRLSILKPMKIAHLGDPDRFGDGLADLFKTIIDIISYHKAQGDRVFVHATGGYKPETAIA
;
A
#
# COMPACT_ATOMS: atom_id res chain seq x y z
N MET A 1 -17.56 -2.54 19.12
CA MET A 1 -18.03 -3.10 17.83
C MET A 1 -16.89 -3.97 17.31
N ARG A 2 -17.14 -5.17 16.79
CA ARG A 2 -16.07 -5.98 16.18
C ARG A 2 -15.98 -5.61 14.70
N GLY A 3 -14.85 -5.06 14.25
CA GLY A 3 -14.53 -4.83 12.84
C GLY A 3 -13.15 -5.38 12.49
N TRP A 4 -12.70 -5.16 11.26
CA TRP A 4 -11.41 -5.66 10.76
C TRP A 4 -10.47 -4.53 10.34
N CYS A 5 -9.21 -4.61 10.74
CA CYS A 5 -8.17 -3.66 10.36
C CYS A 5 -7.15 -4.35 9.44
N HIS A 6 -6.81 -3.70 8.33
CA HIS A 6 -5.85 -4.15 7.34
C HIS A 6 -4.68 -3.16 7.32
N ILE A 7 -3.51 -3.62 7.76
CA ILE A 7 -2.27 -2.86 7.66
C ILE A 7 -1.53 -3.38 6.42
N ILE A 8 -1.40 -2.54 5.39
CA ILE A 8 -0.80 -2.91 4.12
C ILE A 8 0.54 -2.18 3.98
N LEU A 9 1.61 -2.96 3.82
CA LEU A 9 2.93 -2.42 3.49
C LEU A 9 3.01 -2.24 1.98
N VAL A 10 3.06 -0.99 1.54
CA VAL A 10 3.03 -0.62 0.13
C VAL A 10 4.45 -0.58 -0.41
N GLY A 11 4.74 -1.51 -1.34
CA GLY A 11 5.97 -1.51 -2.11
C GLY A 11 5.81 -0.88 -3.49
N ALA A 12 6.79 -1.17 -4.35
CA ALA A 12 6.81 -0.72 -5.75
C ALA A 12 6.22 -1.76 -6.73
N SER A 13 5.49 -2.76 -6.23
CA SER A 13 5.04 -3.90 -7.04
C SER A 13 4.12 -3.47 -8.19
N ILE A 14 3.26 -2.47 -7.95
CA ILE A 14 2.37 -1.86 -8.94
C ILE A 14 3.15 -1.36 -10.14
N LEU A 15 4.20 -0.56 -9.90
CA LEU A 15 5.00 0.04 -10.96
C LEU A 15 5.85 -1.01 -11.68
N ALA A 16 6.40 -1.98 -10.95
CA ALA A 16 7.13 -3.10 -11.56
C ALA A 16 6.22 -3.89 -12.52
N ASN A 17 4.97 -4.14 -12.14
CA ASN A 17 4.01 -4.87 -12.97
C ASN A 17 3.45 -4.01 -14.12
N ALA A 18 3.23 -2.71 -13.88
CA ALA A 18 2.82 -1.76 -14.91
C ALA A 18 3.87 -1.69 -16.02
N ARG A 19 5.16 -1.62 -15.67
CA ARG A 19 6.26 -1.66 -16.63
C ARG A 19 6.30 -2.96 -17.43
N ARG A 20 6.20 -4.12 -16.76
CA ARG A 20 6.15 -5.43 -17.44
C ARG A 20 4.98 -5.54 -18.42
N SER A 21 3.90 -4.83 -18.14
CA SER A 21 2.69 -4.78 -18.99
C SER A 21 2.72 -3.68 -20.05
N GLY A 22 3.83 -2.92 -20.15
CA GLY A 22 4.00 -1.85 -21.13
C GLY A 22 3.19 -0.57 -20.84
N VAL A 23 2.65 -0.42 -19.62
CA VAL A 23 1.87 0.77 -19.22
C VAL A 23 2.77 1.97 -18.95
N ILE A 24 3.98 1.71 -18.44
CA ILE A 24 5.03 2.70 -18.23
C ILE A 24 6.35 2.18 -18.82
N GLU A 25 7.21 3.08 -19.28
CA GLU A 25 8.48 2.70 -19.90
C GLU A 25 9.67 2.76 -18.93
N PHE A 26 9.56 3.58 -17.90
CA PHE A 26 10.62 3.81 -16.90
C PHE A 26 10.83 2.58 -16.00
N ASP A 27 12.09 2.28 -15.70
CA ASP A 27 12.40 1.41 -14.57
C ASP A 27 12.24 2.15 -13.23
N LEU A 28 12.26 1.41 -12.12
CA LEU A 28 12.00 1.99 -10.79
C LEU A 28 13.04 3.07 -10.40
N PRO A 29 14.36 2.86 -10.59
CA PRO A 29 15.35 3.89 -10.27
C PRO A 29 15.19 5.16 -11.10
N ALA A 30 14.99 5.05 -12.42
CA ALA A 30 14.81 6.22 -13.28
C ALA A 30 13.51 6.97 -12.94
N LEU A 31 12.46 6.23 -12.58
CA LEU A 31 11.19 6.82 -12.17
C LEU A 31 11.29 7.56 -10.84
N GLU A 32 11.93 6.95 -9.83
CA GLU A 32 12.18 7.60 -8.54
C GLU A 32 12.93 8.91 -8.73
N GLU A 33 14.03 8.88 -9.48
CA GLU A 33 14.85 10.05 -9.75
C GLU A 33 14.09 11.12 -10.56
N GLY A 34 13.38 10.71 -11.61
CA GLY A 34 12.59 11.62 -12.43
C GLY A 34 11.47 12.31 -11.66
N LEU A 35 10.81 11.60 -10.73
CA LEU A 35 9.80 12.18 -9.84
C LEU A 35 10.43 13.14 -8.82
N ARG A 36 11.59 12.78 -8.25
CA ARG A 36 12.32 13.59 -7.27
C ARG A 36 12.79 14.91 -7.85
N GLU A 37 13.30 14.90 -9.08
CA GLU A 37 13.79 16.08 -9.80
C GLU A 37 12.68 16.85 -10.53
N GLY A 38 11.45 16.34 -10.54
CA GLY A 38 10.32 16.96 -11.23
C GLY A 38 10.38 16.85 -12.77
N ARG A 39 11.28 16.03 -13.32
CA ARG A 39 11.36 15.72 -14.77
C ARG A 39 10.18 14.86 -15.23
N ILE A 40 9.64 14.05 -14.33
CA ILE A 40 8.42 13.26 -14.54
C ILE A 40 7.36 13.84 -13.60
N ARG A 41 6.21 14.25 -14.14
CA ARG A 41 5.11 14.68 -13.30
C ARG A 41 4.26 13.49 -12.90
N ARG A 42 3.92 13.46 -11.64
CA ARG A 42 3.10 12.40 -11.04
C ARG A 42 1.75 12.24 -11.74
N ASP A 43 1.07 13.35 -12.03
CA ASP A 43 -0.27 13.36 -12.62
C ASP A 43 -0.29 12.75 -14.02
N ASP A 44 0.82 12.83 -14.75
CA ASP A 44 0.96 12.26 -16.10
C ASP A 44 0.93 10.72 -16.06
N LEU A 45 1.31 10.10 -14.93
CA LEU A 45 1.33 8.64 -14.78
C LEU A 45 0.12 8.09 -14.02
N PHE A 46 -0.44 8.89 -13.11
CA PHE A 46 -1.40 8.42 -12.11
C PHE A 46 -2.63 7.75 -12.75
N GLY A 47 -3.21 8.39 -13.77
CA GLY A 47 -4.42 7.90 -14.42
C GLY A 47 -4.22 6.56 -15.15
N ASP A 48 -3.09 6.39 -15.85
CA ASP A 48 -2.77 5.15 -16.56
C ASP A 48 -2.52 3.99 -15.60
N ILE A 49 -1.77 4.23 -14.53
CA ILE A 49 -1.49 3.20 -13.54
C ILE A 49 -2.76 2.83 -12.75
N LEU A 50 -3.60 3.80 -12.41
CA LEU A 50 -4.88 3.54 -11.76
C LEU A 50 -5.80 2.69 -12.65
N ARG A 51 -5.87 2.97 -13.95
CA ARG A 51 -6.61 2.13 -14.91
C ARG A 51 -6.06 0.72 -14.98
N PHE A 52 -4.73 0.59 -15.03
CA PHE A 52 -4.05 -0.71 -14.99
C PHE A 52 -4.44 -1.50 -13.74
N VAL A 53 -4.33 -0.89 -12.55
CA VAL A 53 -4.72 -1.52 -11.27
C VAL A 53 -6.20 -1.89 -11.27
N SER A 54 -7.08 -1.02 -11.76
CA SER A 54 -8.53 -1.26 -11.75
C SER A 54 -8.96 -2.40 -12.69
N SER A 55 -8.16 -2.71 -13.73
CA SER A 55 -8.48 -3.74 -14.72
C SER A 55 -8.29 -5.18 -14.21
N ASP A 56 -7.20 -5.43 -13.47
CA ASP A 56 -6.92 -6.72 -12.82
C ASP A 56 -6.13 -6.48 -11.51
N PRO A 57 -6.83 -6.11 -10.43
CA PRO A 57 -6.19 -5.63 -9.19
C PRO A 57 -5.22 -6.63 -8.57
N LYS A 58 -5.58 -7.91 -8.59
CA LYS A 58 -4.76 -8.98 -8.00
C LYS A 58 -3.49 -9.25 -8.80
N LYS A 59 -3.51 -9.08 -10.13
CA LYS A 59 -2.29 -9.19 -10.93
C LYS A 59 -1.46 -7.91 -10.90
N ALA A 60 -2.10 -6.76 -10.76
CA ALA A 60 -1.42 -5.47 -10.76
C ALA A 60 -0.57 -5.26 -9.51
N SER A 61 -0.99 -5.76 -8.35
CA SER A 61 -0.31 -5.54 -7.06
C SER A 61 -0.25 -6.81 -6.22
N ALA A 62 0.91 -7.08 -5.64
CA ALA A 62 1.07 -8.14 -4.66
C ALA A 62 0.20 -7.88 -3.41
N GLU A 63 0.16 -6.64 -2.95
CA GLU A 63 -0.61 -6.17 -1.81
C GLU A 63 -2.11 -6.45 -1.99
N LEU A 64 -2.66 -6.13 -3.18
CA LEU A 64 -4.05 -6.39 -3.53
C LEU A 64 -4.34 -7.88 -3.69
N ASN A 65 -3.40 -8.65 -4.22
CA ASN A 65 -3.55 -10.10 -4.30
C ASN A 65 -3.79 -10.73 -2.91
N THR A 66 -3.07 -10.26 -1.88
CA THR A 66 -3.20 -10.80 -0.53
C THR A 66 -4.37 -10.23 0.25
N CYS A 67 -4.69 -8.94 0.10
CA CYS A 67 -5.66 -8.28 0.97
C CYS A 67 -7.12 -8.41 0.49
N MET A 68 -7.36 -8.50 -0.82
CA MET A 68 -8.71 -8.37 -1.39
C MET A 68 -9.67 -9.46 -0.94
N ASP A 69 -9.22 -10.70 -0.78
CA ASP A 69 -10.08 -11.80 -0.32
C ASP A 69 -10.57 -11.59 1.11
N LEU A 70 -9.69 -11.07 1.98
CA LEU A 70 -10.05 -10.71 3.35
C LEU A 70 -10.98 -9.49 3.40
N VAL A 71 -10.75 -8.49 2.55
CA VAL A 71 -11.64 -7.31 2.45
C VAL A 71 -13.06 -7.73 2.04
N VAL A 72 -13.18 -8.63 1.06
CA VAL A 72 -14.48 -9.14 0.60
C VAL A 72 -15.14 -10.02 1.66
N ASP A 73 -14.38 -10.87 2.37
CA ASP A 73 -14.94 -11.68 3.47
C ASP A 73 -15.43 -10.81 4.62
N GLY A 74 -14.70 -9.77 5.00
CA GLY A 74 -15.12 -8.81 6.01
C GLY A 74 -16.42 -8.11 5.64
N TYR A 75 -16.58 -7.72 4.37
CA TYR A 75 -17.82 -7.15 3.85
C TYR A 75 -18.98 -8.14 3.92
N ARG A 76 -18.79 -9.39 3.47
CA ARG A 76 -19.82 -10.45 3.53
C ARG A 76 -20.30 -10.74 4.95
N ARG A 77 -19.45 -10.53 5.94
CA ARG A 77 -19.77 -10.63 7.37
C ARG A 77 -20.43 -9.37 7.95
N GLY A 78 -20.66 -8.34 7.14
CA GLY A 78 -21.26 -7.07 7.56
C GLY A 78 -20.36 -6.21 8.45
N LEU A 79 -19.04 -6.45 8.42
CA LEU A 79 -18.09 -5.77 9.29
C LEU A 79 -17.71 -4.40 8.73
N GLN A 80 -17.52 -3.42 9.62
CA GLN A 80 -16.76 -2.21 9.29
C GLN A 80 -15.28 -2.56 9.18
N GLN A 81 -14.59 -1.98 8.20
CA GLN A 81 -13.20 -2.27 7.94
C GLN A 81 -12.36 -0.98 7.85
N TRP A 82 -11.10 -1.06 8.29
CA TRP A 82 -10.12 0.03 8.22
C TRP A 82 -8.89 -0.40 7.45
N VAL A 83 -8.37 0.47 6.60
CA VAL A 83 -7.16 0.21 5.81
C VAL A 83 -6.10 1.27 6.09
N TYR A 84 -4.96 0.82 6.59
CA TYR A 84 -3.75 1.61 6.75
C TYR A 84 -2.77 1.24 5.65
N LEU A 85 -2.35 2.25 4.87
CA LEU A 85 -1.34 2.10 3.84
C LEU A 85 -0.03 2.71 4.37
N LEU A 86 0.97 1.86 4.61
CA LEU A 86 2.30 2.28 5.07
C LEU A 86 3.26 2.24 3.89
N HIS A 87 3.98 3.32 3.62
CA HIS A 87 4.95 3.38 2.53
C HIS A 87 6.27 3.98 3.00
N SER A 88 7.36 3.66 2.30
CA SER A 88 8.65 4.34 2.51
C SER A 88 8.58 5.82 2.11
N ASP A 89 9.59 6.57 2.49
CA ASP A 89 9.75 7.99 2.17
C ASP A 89 10.18 8.27 0.72
N SER A 90 10.13 7.28 -0.16
CA SER A 90 10.39 7.43 -1.60
C SER A 90 9.18 7.97 -2.37
N LYS A 91 9.44 8.60 -3.52
CA LYS A 91 8.40 9.14 -4.40
C LYS A 91 7.59 8.05 -5.10
N VAL A 92 8.23 6.93 -5.43
CA VAL A 92 7.59 5.72 -5.93
C VAL A 92 6.65 5.13 -4.87
N GLY A 93 7.09 5.06 -3.61
CA GLY A 93 6.27 4.53 -2.51
C GLY A 93 5.02 5.38 -2.28
N GLU A 94 5.20 6.71 -2.24
CA GLU A 94 4.12 7.69 -2.15
C GLU A 94 3.11 7.54 -3.30
N LEU A 95 3.59 7.48 -4.55
CA LEU A 95 2.73 7.27 -5.73
C LEU A 95 1.92 5.97 -5.65
N CYS A 96 2.57 4.84 -5.34
CA CYS A 96 1.89 3.55 -5.18
C CYS A 96 0.80 3.59 -4.11
N ALA A 97 1.10 4.19 -2.95
CA ALA A 97 0.16 4.25 -1.84
C ALA A 97 -1.08 5.09 -2.18
N GLU A 98 -0.90 6.18 -2.92
CA GLU A 98 -2.01 7.01 -3.37
C GLU A 98 -2.85 6.33 -4.45
N ILE A 99 -2.24 5.59 -5.37
CA ILE A 99 -2.97 4.77 -6.36
C ILE A 99 -3.80 3.69 -5.66
N LEU A 100 -3.23 3.00 -4.68
CA LEU A 100 -3.95 2.01 -3.89
C LEU A 100 -5.11 2.62 -3.11
N LYS A 101 -4.89 3.80 -2.51
CA LYS A 101 -5.95 4.52 -1.81
C LYS A 101 -7.11 4.81 -2.74
N GLU A 102 -6.86 5.43 -3.90
CA GLU A 102 -7.90 5.79 -4.86
C GLU A 102 -8.65 4.55 -5.35
N PHE A 103 -7.92 3.48 -5.70
CA PHE A 103 -8.51 2.21 -6.10
C PHE A 103 -9.43 1.64 -5.01
N LEU A 104 -8.96 1.54 -3.76
CA LEU A 104 -9.72 0.97 -2.65
C LEU A 104 -10.93 1.85 -2.27
N GLU A 105 -10.81 3.17 -2.38
CA GLU A 105 -11.93 4.10 -2.16
C GLU A 105 -13.02 3.93 -3.23
N SER A 106 -12.63 3.80 -4.52
CA SER A 106 -13.59 3.52 -5.59
C SER A 106 -14.23 2.15 -5.42
N PHE A 107 -13.43 1.12 -5.14
CA PHE A 107 -13.91 -0.23 -4.89
C PHE A 107 -14.88 -0.29 -3.70
N SER A 108 -14.57 0.41 -2.61
CA SER A 108 -15.44 0.51 -1.43
C SER A 108 -16.80 1.11 -1.77
N ARG A 109 -16.80 2.21 -2.54
CA ARG A 109 -18.00 2.91 -2.99
C ARG A 109 -18.86 2.08 -3.93
N GLU A 110 -18.24 1.35 -4.86
CA GLU A 110 -18.93 0.63 -5.92
C GLU A 110 -19.35 -0.79 -5.52
N ARG A 111 -18.60 -1.44 -4.62
CA ARG A 111 -18.73 -2.88 -4.36
C ARG A 111 -18.96 -3.26 -2.91
N LEU A 112 -18.68 -2.36 -1.95
CA LEU A 112 -18.68 -2.70 -0.52
C LEU A 112 -19.57 -1.78 0.33
N ASP A 113 -20.52 -1.08 -0.26
CA ASP A 113 -21.42 -0.13 0.44
C ASP A 113 -20.69 0.85 1.36
N ARG A 114 -19.50 1.30 0.95
CA ARG A 114 -18.64 2.23 1.70
C ARG A 114 -18.16 1.69 3.06
N ARG A 115 -18.15 0.37 3.27
CA ARG A 115 -17.71 -0.28 4.53
C ARG A 115 -16.20 -0.39 4.70
N LEU A 116 -15.43 0.08 3.72
CA LEU A 116 -13.98 0.23 3.85
C LEU A 116 -13.66 1.70 4.12
N SER A 117 -13.06 1.98 5.27
CA SER A 117 -12.48 3.28 5.61
C SER A 117 -10.99 3.24 5.30
N ILE A 118 -10.58 3.90 4.22
CA ILE A 118 -9.17 4.01 3.83
C ILE A 118 -8.60 5.27 4.49
N LEU A 119 -7.56 5.11 5.30
CA LEU A 119 -6.91 6.22 5.99
C LEU A 119 -5.92 6.91 5.05
N LYS A 120 -5.52 8.15 5.39
CA LYS A 120 -4.44 8.85 4.67
C LYS A 120 -3.18 7.96 4.70
N PRO A 121 -2.48 7.77 3.57
CA PRO A 121 -1.25 7.00 3.54
C PRO A 121 -0.23 7.56 4.54
N MET A 122 0.44 6.66 5.24
CA MET A 122 1.40 7.00 6.29
C MET A 122 2.80 6.72 5.78
N LYS A 123 3.60 7.78 5.71
CA LYS A 123 5.00 7.73 5.35
C LYS A 123 5.83 7.27 6.55
N ILE A 124 6.66 6.26 6.35
CA ILE A 124 7.67 5.82 7.31
C ILE A 124 9.00 6.44 6.89
N ALA A 125 9.56 7.27 7.76
CA ALA A 125 10.84 7.93 7.51
C ALA A 125 11.99 6.90 7.47
N HIS A 126 13.04 7.20 6.70
CA HIS A 126 14.30 6.45 6.68
C HIS A 126 14.19 5.02 6.13
N LEU A 127 13.00 4.60 5.71
CA LEU A 127 12.77 3.26 5.19
C LEU A 127 13.30 3.09 3.76
N GLY A 128 13.47 4.21 3.02
CA GLY A 128 14.16 4.26 1.73
C GLY A 128 15.64 4.64 1.82
N ASP A 129 16.17 4.90 3.02
CA ASP A 129 17.55 5.32 3.26
C ASP A 129 18.40 4.11 3.71
N PRO A 130 19.36 3.63 2.91
CA PRO A 130 20.20 2.49 3.28
C PRO A 130 21.00 2.69 4.58
N ASP A 131 21.47 3.91 4.83
CA ASP A 131 22.31 4.22 6.00
C ASP A 131 21.49 4.28 7.29
N ARG A 132 20.19 4.55 7.17
CA ARG A 132 19.25 4.71 8.29
C ARG A 132 18.12 3.68 8.28
N PHE A 133 18.28 2.63 7.49
CA PHE A 133 17.26 1.61 7.28
C PHE A 133 16.81 0.95 8.59
N GLY A 134 17.74 0.75 9.53
CA GLY A 134 17.44 0.22 10.87
C GLY A 134 16.48 1.11 11.66
N ASP A 135 16.68 2.43 11.63
CA ASP A 135 15.77 3.41 12.26
C ASP A 135 14.38 3.34 11.60
N GLY A 136 14.35 3.31 10.26
CA GLY A 136 13.10 3.20 9.50
C GLY A 136 12.32 1.92 9.81
N LEU A 137 13.02 0.80 10.00
CA LEU A 137 12.40 -0.46 10.41
C LEU A 137 11.84 -0.39 11.84
N ALA A 138 12.54 0.26 12.77
CA ALA A 138 12.05 0.47 14.12
C ALA A 138 10.77 1.34 14.13
N ASP A 139 10.76 2.41 13.33
CA ASP A 139 9.58 3.28 13.16
C ASP A 139 8.41 2.54 12.50
N LEU A 140 8.69 1.69 11.52
CA LEU A 140 7.68 0.82 10.91
C LEU A 140 7.05 -0.12 11.95
N PHE A 141 7.88 -0.84 12.71
CA PHE A 141 7.38 -1.76 13.74
C PHE A 141 6.58 -1.03 14.81
N LYS A 142 7.07 0.11 15.29
CA LYS A 142 6.34 0.94 16.26
C LYS A 142 4.97 1.33 15.72
N THR A 143 4.91 1.84 14.49
CA THR A 143 3.65 2.23 13.83
C THR A 143 2.69 1.05 13.72
N ILE A 144 3.16 -0.12 13.30
CA ILE A 144 2.33 -1.34 13.22
C ILE A 144 1.81 -1.74 14.61
N ILE A 145 2.67 -1.74 15.63
CA ILE A 145 2.29 -2.10 17.02
C ILE A 145 1.25 -1.14 17.57
N ASP A 146 1.39 0.16 17.31
CA ASP A 146 0.45 1.19 17.76
C ASP A 146 -0.94 0.99 17.13
N ILE A 147 -1.01 0.73 15.82
CA ILE A 147 -2.27 0.44 15.12
C ILE A 147 -2.89 -0.86 15.65
N ILE A 148 -2.09 -1.92 15.81
CA ILE A 148 -2.56 -3.20 16.35
C ILE A 148 -3.15 -3.00 17.75
N SER A 149 -2.44 -2.29 18.62
CA SER A 149 -2.85 -2.06 20.01
C SER A 149 -4.15 -1.26 20.07
N TYR A 150 -4.25 -0.20 19.28
CA TYR A 150 -5.47 0.60 19.15
C TYR A 150 -6.68 -0.25 18.74
N HIS A 151 -6.58 -1.01 17.65
CA HIS A 151 -7.69 -1.80 17.14
C HIS A 151 -8.06 -3.00 18.03
N LYS A 152 -7.05 -3.66 18.64
CA LYS A 152 -7.32 -4.72 19.62
C LYS A 152 -8.09 -4.19 20.83
N ALA A 153 -7.78 -2.99 21.31
CA ALA A 153 -8.51 -2.36 22.40
C ALA A 153 -9.99 -2.06 22.05
N GLN A 154 -10.31 -1.87 20.77
CA GLN A 154 -11.69 -1.73 20.28
C GLN A 154 -12.42 -3.07 20.06
N GLY A 155 -11.69 -4.20 20.15
CA GLY A 155 -12.21 -5.54 19.88
C GLY A 155 -12.16 -5.95 18.40
N ASP A 156 -11.36 -5.24 17.59
CA ASP A 156 -11.18 -5.54 16.17
C ASP A 156 -10.15 -6.65 15.93
N ARG A 157 -10.26 -7.31 14.76
CA ARG A 157 -9.24 -8.24 14.27
C ARG A 157 -8.30 -7.51 13.32
N VAL A 158 -7.00 -7.70 13.50
CA VAL A 158 -5.98 -7.02 12.70
C VAL A 158 -5.28 -8.02 11.78
N PHE A 159 -5.08 -7.62 10.52
CA PHE A 159 -4.35 -8.36 9.49
C PHE A 159 -3.20 -7.48 8.98
N VAL A 160 -1.99 -8.03 8.97
CA VAL A 160 -0.81 -7.36 8.41
C VAL A 160 -0.48 -8.02 7.07
N HIS A 161 -0.54 -7.24 6.00
CA HIS A 161 -0.26 -7.66 4.63
C HIS A 161 1.17 -7.22 4.29
N ALA A 162 2.13 -8.09 4.61
CA ALA A 162 3.53 -7.90 4.28
C ALA A 162 3.86 -8.66 2.99
N THR A 163 3.72 -8.01 1.84
CA THR A 163 4.08 -8.63 0.56
C THR A 163 5.48 -8.20 0.13
N GLY A 164 6.39 -9.18 0.01
CA GLY A 164 7.60 -9.19 -0.83
C GLY A 164 8.69 -8.12 -0.64
N GLY A 165 8.33 -6.83 -0.57
CA GLY A 165 9.27 -5.71 -0.63
C GLY A 165 10.11 -5.52 0.64
N TYR A 166 9.66 -6.04 1.78
CA TYR A 166 10.37 -5.97 3.05
C TYR A 166 10.37 -7.34 3.72
N LYS A 167 11.19 -8.26 3.19
CA LYS A 167 11.61 -9.44 3.94
C LYS A 167 12.77 -9.00 4.84
N PRO A 168 12.63 -9.03 6.18
CA PRO A 168 13.74 -8.76 7.10
C PRO A 168 14.96 -9.63 6.78
N GLU A 169 14.71 -10.86 6.31
CA GLU A 169 15.76 -11.81 5.93
C GLU A 169 16.69 -11.31 4.81
N THR A 170 16.20 -10.47 3.89
CA THR A 170 17.02 -9.90 2.80
C THR A 170 17.66 -8.57 3.14
N ALA A 171 17.19 -7.87 4.17
CA ALA A 171 17.72 -6.56 4.57
C ALA A 171 18.77 -6.65 5.68
N ILE A 172 18.92 -7.81 6.32
CA ILE A 172 19.89 -8.10 7.40
C ILE A 172 21.04 -8.99 6.86
N ALA A 173 21.22 -9.07 5.54
CA ALA A 173 22.30 -9.85 4.92
C ALA A 173 23.61 -9.04 4.78
#